data_AF-A0A442X315-F1
#
_entry.id   AF-A0A442X315-F1
#
_cell.length_a   1.000
_cell.length_b   1.000
_cell.length_c   1.000
_cell.angle_alpha   90.00
_cell.angle_beta   90.00
_cell.angle_gamma   90.00
#
_symmetry.space_group_name_H-M   'P 1'
#
loop_
_entity.id
_entity.type
_entity.pdbx_description
1 polymer ?
#
loop_
_entity_poly.entity_id
_entity_poly.type
_entity_poly.pdbx_seq_one_letter_code
_entity_poly.pdbx_strand_id
1 'polypeptide(L)'
;MASSRFKDLQARVRELKRMLLPFKFDPTGTYKDPLRVTTRALSFRVLAHAEVETYLEDRVLEVATTALDAWETNKFVSVVTFHLIGFSGRATDLPPETLHTTEQNKVKEWPGKTLIDYRFSKSVSEFQKRIRLENHGVKEKNIMEMFIPIGFDMGKCDAIFLQTMSNFGEARGAVAHTSGKGHVQKAVDPKDEYTTLQKIVDSLELIDIEFDRLLKASKAPN
;
A
#
# COMPACT_ATOMS: atom_id res chain seq x y z
N MET A 1 -16.82 -8.58 6.56
CA MET A 1 -17.38 -7.25 6.89
C MET A 1 -16.29 -6.25 6.61
N ALA A 2 -16.58 -5.15 5.91
CA ALA A 2 -15.58 -4.13 5.61
C ALA A 2 -14.88 -3.59 6.87
N SER A 3 -13.56 -3.47 6.81
CA SER A 3 -12.73 -2.87 7.86
C SER A 3 -13.09 -1.39 8.08
N SER A 4 -12.72 -0.85 9.24
CA SER A 4 -12.88 0.59 9.50
C SER A 4 -12.14 1.43 8.46
N ARG A 5 -10.90 1.05 8.15
CA ARG A 5 -10.05 1.71 7.15
C ARG A 5 -10.67 1.70 5.75
N PHE A 6 -11.29 0.61 5.33
CA PHE A 6 -11.96 0.56 4.03
C PHE A 6 -13.21 1.45 3.99
N LYS A 7 -13.98 1.50 5.08
CA LYS A 7 -15.12 2.44 5.20
C LYS A 7 -14.67 3.90 5.18
N ASP A 8 -13.53 4.20 5.81
CA ASP A 8 -12.94 5.54 5.80
C ASP A 8 -12.52 5.93 4.38
N LEU A 9 -11.84 5.04 3.64
CA LEU A 9 -11.52 5.25 2.22
C LEU A 9 -12.78 5.55 1.40
N GLN A 10 -13.84 4.75 1.54
CA GLN A 10 -15.09 4.97 0.84
C GLN A 10 -15.72 6.34 1.18
N ALA A 11 -15.65 6.75 2.45
CA ALA A 11 -16.14 8.06 2.88
C ALA A 11 -15.32 9.21 2.26
N ARG A 12 -13.99 9.10 2.27
CA ARG A 12 -13.07 10.07 1.65
C ARG A 12 -13.27 10.20 0.15
N VAL A 13 -13.43 9.08 -0.56
CA VAL A 13 -13.73 9.09 -2.00
C VAL A 13 -15.05 9.81 -2.30
N ARG A 14 -16.11 9.56 -1.50
CA ARG A 14 -17.38 10.29 -1.65
C ARG A 14 -17.23 11.78 -1.37
N GLU A 15 -16.44 12.14 -0.37
CA GLU A 15 -16.16 13.53 -0.03
C GLU A 15 -15.41 14.25 -1.17
N LEU A 16 -14.33 13.66 -1.68
CA LEU A 16 -13.57 14.17 -2.82
C LEU A 16 -14.44 14.34 -4.06
N LYS A 17 -15.30 13.36 -4.38
CA LYS A 17 -16.25 13.45 -5.48
C LYS A 17 -17.15 14.67 -5.33
N ARG A 18 -17.73 14.86 -4.15
CA ARG A 18 -18.66 15.97 -3.85
C ARG A 18 -17.97 17.34 -3.96
N MET A 19 -16.71 17.44 -3.56
CA MET A 19 -15.98 18.72 -3.55
C MET A 19 -15.42 19.10 -4.93
N LEU A 20 -14.94 18.12 -5.69
CA LEU A 20 -14.10 18.37 -6.86
C LEU A 20 -14.83 18.08 -8.17
N LEU A 21 -15.70 17.08 -8.21
CA LEU A 21 -16.34 16.66 -9.46
C LEU A 21 -17.73 17.32 -9.64
N PRO A 22 -18.21 17.47 -10.87
CA PRO A 22 -19.57 17.93 -11.14
C PRO A 22 -20.63 17.04 -10.47
N PHE A 23 -21.69 17.65 -9.95
CA PHE A 23 -22.81 16.90 -9.37
C PHE A 23 -23.54 16.03 -10.41
N LYS A 24 -23.66 16.54 -11.65
CA LYS A 24 -24.13 15.80 -12.83
C LYS A 24 -23.04 15.85 -13.89
N PHE A 25 -22.65 14.69 -14.40
CA PHE A 25 -21.75 14.60 -15.53
C PHE A 25 -22.50 14.95 -16.82
N ASP A 26 -21.86 15.75 -17.67
CA ASP A 26 -22.44 16.06 -18.98
C ASP A 26 -22.21 14.86 -19.92
N PRO A 27 -23.26 14.29 -20.55
CA PRO A 27 -23.11 13.14 -21.45
C PRO A 27 -22.21 13.40 -22.65
N THR A 28 -22.05 14.66 -23.08
CA THR A 28 -21.19 15.03 -24.21
C THR A 28 -19.80 15.49 -23.78
N GLY A 29 -19.53 15.54 -22.46
CA GLY A 29 -18.30 16.10 -21.91
C GLY A 29 -18.16 17.62 -22.08
N THR A 30 -19.21 18.30 -22.55
CA THR A 30 -19.18 19.74 -22.84
C THR A 30 -19.63 20.54 -21.63
N TYR A 31 -18.67 20.96 -20.82
CA TYR A 31 -18.93 21.76 -19.62
C TYR A 31 -18.92 23.27 -19.92
N LYS A 32 -19.74 24.06 -19.19
CA LYS A 32 -19.78 25.53 -19.32
C LYS A 32 -18.43 26.20 -19.03
N ASP A 33 -17.65 25.63 -18.12
CA ASP A 33 -16.30 26.07 -17.76
C ASP A 33 -15.34 24.87 -17.84
N PRO A 34 -14.86 24.52 -19.05
CA PRO A 34 -14.04 23.33 -19.26
C PRO A 34 -12.73 23.34 -18.48
N LEU A 35 -12.09 24.52 -18.34
CA LEU A 35 -10.81 24.66 -17.65
C LEU A 35 -10.95 24.37 -16.16
N ARG A 36 -11.96 24.95 -15.51
CA ARG A 36 -12.23 24.71 -14.09
C ARG A 36 -12.58 23.24 -13.82
N VAL A 37 -13.42 22.65 -14.67
CA VAL A 37 -13.82 21.24 -14.53
C VAL A 37 -12.63 20.31 -14.69
N THR A 38 -11.81 20.53 -15.73
CA THR A 38 -10.59 19.75 -15.98
C THR A 38 -9.62 19.87 -14.81
N THR A 39 -9.36 21.09 -14.33
CA THR A 39 -8.45 21.33 -13.21
C THR A 39 -8.90 20.59 -11.96
N ARG A 40 -10.19 20.64 -11.62
CA ARG A 40 -10.73 19.94 -10.45
C ARG A 40 -10.72 18.42 -10.62
N ALA A 41 -10.95 17.90 -11.82
CA ALA A 41 -10.83 16.48 -12.11
C ALA A 41 -9.38 15.98 -11.96
N LEU A 42 -8.40 16.78 -12.40
CA LEU A 42 -6.98 16.49 -12.15
C LEU A 42 -6.64 16.51 -10.65
N SER A 43 -7.15 17.49 -9.89
CA SER A 43 -7.01 17.51 -8.43
C SER A 43 -7.64 16.29 -7.78
N PHE A 44 -8.83 15.88 -8.24
CA PHE A 44 -9.50 14.68 -7.77
C PHE A 44 -8.65 13.44 -7.99
N ARG A 45 -8.06 13.26 -9.17
CA ARG A 45 -7.16 12.15 -9.47
C ARG A 45 -5.99 12.08 -8.48
N VAL A 46 -5.30 13.20 -8.25
CA VAL A 46 -4.14 13.26 -7.35
C VAL A 46 -4.54 12.93 -5.91
N LEU A 47 -5.62 13.53 -5.41
CA LEU A 47 -6.07 13.31 -4.03
C LEU A 47 -6.63 11.90 -3.82
N ALA A 48 -7.43 11.40 -4.76
CA ALA A 48 -7.95 10.04 -4.70
C ALA A 48 -6.83 8.99 -4.71
N HIS A 49 -5.77 9.25 -5.48
CA HIS A 49 -4.59 8.39 -5.45
C HIS A 49 -3.94 8.35 -4.07
N ALA A 50 -3.75 9.51 -3.44
CA ALA A 50 -3.17 9.58 -2.09
C ALA A 50 -4.03 8.83 -1.05
N GLU A 51 -5.36 8.90 -1.15
CA GLU A 51 -6.27 8.15 -0.27
C GLU A 51 -6.14 6.63 -0.45
N VAL A 52 -6.09 6.14 -1.70
CA VAL A 52 -5.91 4.70 -1.98
C VAL A 52 -4.55 4.21 -1.52
N GLU A 53 -3.49 4.98 -1.76
CA GLU A 53 -2.13 4.70 -1.30
C GLU A 53 -2.08 4.60 0.22
N THR A 54 -2.58 5.61 0.93
CA THR A 54 -2.62 5.65 2.39
C THR A 54 -3.40 4.47 2.95
N TYR A 55 -4.55 4.12 2.34
CA TYR A 55 -5.33 2.95 2.76
C TYR A 55 -4.51 1.65 2.67
N LEU A 56 -3.85 1.40 1.54
CA LEU A 56 -3.05 0.18 1.37
C LEU A 56 -1.88 0.14 2.35
N GLU A 57 -1.16 1.26 2.50
CA GLU A 57 -0.04 1.39 3.44
C GLU A 57 -0.48 1.13 4.88
N ASP A 58 -1.58 1.74 5.32
CA ASP A 58 -2.12 1.54 6.67
C ASP A 58 -2.46 0.06 6.92
N ARG A 59 -3.09 -0.61 5.96
CA ARG A 59 -3.49 -2.02 6.10
C ARG A 59 -2.30 -2.96 6.19
N VAL A 60 -1.27 -2.78 5.36
CA VAL A 60 -0.07 -3.62 5.44
C VAL A 60 0.73 -3.36 6.71
N LEU A 61 0.79 -2.11 7.17
CA LEU A 61 1.44 -1.75 8.43
C LEU A 61 0.71 -2.34 9.63
N GLU A 62 -0.62 -2.35 9.62
CA GLU A 62 -1.43 -2.96 10.68
C GLU A 62 -1.16 -4.47 10.79
N VAL A 63 -1.09 -5.17 9.66
CA VAL A 63 -0.78 -6.62 9.60
C VAL A 63 0.62 -6.90 10.16
N ALA A 64 1.62 -6.14 9.71
CA ALA A 64 3.00 -6.33 10.14
C ALA A 64 3.20 -6.01 11.63
N THR A 65 2.55 -4.94 12.12
CA THR A 65 2.60 -4.55 13.53
C THR A 65 1.93 -5.59 14.41
N THR A 66 0.77 -6.11 14.01
CA THR A 66 0.09 -7.18 14.75
C THR A 66 0.96 -8.43 14.89
N ALA A 67 1.68 -8.81 13.84
CA ALA A 67 2.60 -9.94 13.88
C ALA A 67 3.81 -9.69 14.80
N LEU A 68 4.32 -8.45 14.83
CA LEU A 68 5.37 -8.04 15.76
C LEU A 68 4.90 -8.12 17.22
N ASP A 69 3.74 -7.54 17.52
CA ASP A 69 3.18 -7.51 18.87
C ASP A 69 2.93 -8.93 19.40
N ALA A 70 2.38 -9.82 18.56
CA ALA A 70 2.18 -11.22 18.91
C ALA A 70 3.52 -11.93 19.21
N TRP A 71 4.52 -11.74 18.35
CA TRP A 71 5.85 -12.28 18.59
C TRP A 71 6.48 -11.76 19.89
N GLU A 72 6.41 -10.45 20.15
CA GLU A 72 7.01 -9.85 21.34
C GLU A 72 6.31 -10.32 22.63
N THR A 73 4.99 -10.53 22.58
CA THR A 73 4.19 -10.95 23.73
C THR A 73 4.38 -12.42 24.10
N ASN A 74 4.37 -13.33 23.13
CA ASN A 74 4.35 -14.77 23.40
C ASN A 74 5.12 -15.62 22.39
N LYS A 75 5.95 -15.00 21.56
CA LYS A 75 6.74 -15.67 20.51
C LYS A 75 5.87 -16.43 19.50
N PHE A 76 4.61 -16.02 19.31
CA PHE A 76 3.74 -16.62 18.33
C PHE A 76 4.28 -16.37 16.91
N VAL A 77 4.36 -17.45 16.13
CA VAL A 77 4.88 -17.43 14.75
C VAL A 77 3.73 -17.62 13.79
N SER A 78 3.30 -16.54 13.16
CA SER A 78 2.29 -16.57 12.12
C SER A 78 2.91 -16.76 10.73
N VAL A 79 2.07 -17.02 9.72
CA VAL A 79 2.49 -16.99 8.32
C VAL A 79 3.09 -15.63 7.95
N VAL A 80 2.56 -14.54 8.52
CA VAL A 80 3.07 -13.18 8.32
C VAL A 80 4.48 -13.04 8.88
N THR A 81 4.75 -13.60 10.07
CA THR A 81 6.09 -13.63 10.68
C THR A 81 7.09 -14.30 9.74
N PHE A 82 6.73 -15.46 9.17
CA PHE A 82 7.58 -16.20 8.24
C PHE A 82 7.89 -15.38 6.97
N HIS A 83 6.86 -14.75 6.36
CA HIS A 83 7.04 -13.94 5.16
C HIS A 83 7.88 -12.69 5.41
N LEU A 84 7.67 -12.00 6.52
CA LEU A 84 8.44 -10.79 6.86
C LEU A 84 9.93 -11.10 7.02
N ILE A 85 10.28 -12.28 7.54
CA ILE A 85 11.67 -12.75 7.61
C ILE A 85 12.16 -13.16 6.22
N GLY A 86 11.41 -14.01 5.52
CA GLY A 86 11.81 -14.60 4.23
C GLY A 86 11.98 -13.56 3.11
N PHE A 87 11.16 -12.51 3.11
CA PHE A 87 11.20 -11.42 2.13
C PHE A 87 11.83 -10.13 2.70
N SER A 88 12.54 -10.21 3.83
CA SER A 88 13.26 -9.06 4.39
C SER A 88 14.41 -8.56 3.50
N GLY A 89 14.90 -9.41 2.59
CA GLY A 89 16.14 -9.16 1.84
C GLY A 89 17.41 -9.42 2.66
N ARG A 90 17.28 -9.89 3.92
CA ARG A 90 18.41 -10.34 4.72
C ARG A 90 18.83 -11.75 4.33
N ALA A 91 20.14 -12.00 4.38
CA ALA A 91 20.67 -13.33 4.19
C ALA A 91 20.18 -14.31 5.28
N THR A 92 19.82 -15.52 4.87
CA THR A 92 19.50 -16.64 5.77
C THR A 92 20.68 -17.60 5.84
N ASP A 93 21.84 -17.07 6.19
CA ASP A 93 23.08 -17.83 6.32
C ASP A 93 23.02 -18.84 7.46
N LEU A 94 23.96 -19.80 7.43
CA LEU A 94 24.19 -20.68 8.57
C LEU A 94 24.53 -19.87 9.83
N PRO A 95 24.15 -20.35 11.03
CA PRO A 95 24.53 -19.72 12.28
C PRO A 95 26.06 -19.60 12.40
N PRO A 96 26.57 -18.55 13.07
CA PRO A 96 28.01 -18.41 13.32
C PRO A 96 28.52 -19.55 14.22
N GLU A 97 29.80 -19.88 14.09
CA GLU A 97 30.47 -20.90 14.92
C GLU A 97 30.54 -20.51 16.42
N THR A 98 30.45 -19.21 16.72
CA THR A 98 30.54 -18.66 18.07
C THR A 98 29.34 -17.77 18.41
N LEU A 99 28.97 -17.74 19.69
CA LEU A 99 27.89 -16.86 20.17
C LEU A 99 28.28 -15.37 20.14
N HIS A 100 29.58 -15.06 20.21
CA HIS A 100 30.12 -13.70 20.23
C HIS A 100 31.19 -13.51 19.14
N THR A 101 31.27 -12.31 18.57
CA THR A 101 32.34 -11.92 17.65
C THR A 101 33.57 -11.45 18.41
N THR A 102 34.75 -11.81 17.92
CA THR A 102 36.04 -11.24 18.36
C THR A 102 36.36 -9.93 17.62
N GLU A 103 35.69 -9.67 16.50
CA GLU A 103 35.86 -8.46 15.70
C GLU A 103 35.02 -7.31 16.27
N GLN A 104 35.68 -6.27 16.82
CA GLN A 104 35.04 -5.12 17.47
C GLN A 104 34.08 -4.36 16.55
N ASN A 105 34.38 -4.27 15.25
CA ASN A 105 33.54 -3.58 14.27
C ASN A 105 32.22 -4.32 13.96
N LYS A 106 32.13 -5.63 14.21
CA LYS A 106 30.93 -6.44 13.95
C LYS A 106 30.00 -6.59 15.15
N VAL A 107 30.40 -6.13 16.34
CA VAL A 107 29.65 -6.31 17.60
C VAL A 107 28.20 -5.82 17.50
N LYS A 108 27.96 -4.70 16.80
CA LYS A 108 26.61 -4.13 16.65
C LYS A 108 25.69 -4.94 15.74
N GLU A 109 26.24 -5.63 14.75
CA GLU A 109 25.50 -6.43 13.76
C GLU A 109 25.35 -7.88 14.20
N TRP A 110 26.21 -8.33 15.13
CA TRP A 110 26.24 -9.69 15.64
C TRP A 110 24.91 -10.24 16.19
N PRO A 111 24.09 -9.45 16.91
CA PRO A 111 22.74 -9.88 17.31
C PRO A 111 21.88 -10.35 16.13
N GLY A 112 22.07 -9.75 14.94
CA GLY A 112 21.39 -10.17 13.72
C GLY A 112 21.85 -11.53 13.17
N LYS A 113 22.89 -12.13 13.74
CA LYS A 113 23.36 -13.49 13.39
C LYS A 113 22.97 -14.55 14.41
N THR A 114 22.70 -14.17 15.66
CA THR A 114 22.50 -15.11 16.77
C THR A 114 21.12 -15.00 17.43
N LEU A 115 20.43 -13.87 17.32
CA LEU A 115 19.15 -13.62 17.98
C LEU A 115 18.02 -13.48 16.97
N ILE A 116 17.09 -14.43 16.98
CA ILE A 116 15.92 -14.41 16.11
C ILE A 116 14.99 -13.22 16.41
N ASP A 117 14.88 -12.82 17.68
CA ASP A 117 14.14 -11.62 18.10
C ASP A 117 14.68 -10.37 17.41
N TYR A 118 15.99 -10.18 17.46
CA TYR A 118 16.63 -9.05 16.79
C TYR A 118 16.41 -9.09 15.28
N ARG A 119 16.56 -10.26 14.66
CA ARG A 119 16.30 -10.45 13.22
C ARG A 119 14.88 -10.08 12.83
N PHE A 120 13.90 -10.56 13.58
CA PHE A 120 12.51 -10.31 13.27
C PHE A 120 12.14 -8.84 13.46
N SER A 121 12.41 -8.25 14.63
CA SER A 121 12.12 -6.83 14.89
C SER A 121 12.79 -5.90 13.87
N LYS A 122 14.03 -6.21 13.45
CA LYS A 122 14.69 -5.46 12.38
C LYS A 122 14.04 -5.64 11.02
N SER A 123 13.57 -6.84 10.68
CA SER A 123 12.89 -7.11 9.41
C SER A 123 11.57 -6.34 9.34
N VAL A 124 10.80 -6.32 10.43
CA VAL A 124 9.58 -5.52 10.53
C VAL A 124 9.90 -4.02 10.45
N SER A 125 10.92 -3.55 11.18
CA SER A 125 11.31 -2.12 11.17
C SER A 125 11.70 -1.63 9.77
N GLU A 126 12.47 -2.42 9.03
CA GLU A 126 12.87 -2.08 7.65
C GLU A 126 11.69 -2.14 6.68
N PHE A 127 10.82 -3.13 6.81
CA PHE A 127 9.58 -3.19 6.05
C PHE A 127 8.72 -1.93 6.29
N GLN A 128 8.45 -1.59 7.56
CA GLN A 128 7.67 -0.41 7.93
C GLN A 128 8.32 0.89 7.42
N LYS A 129 9.64 1.00 7.48
CA LYS A 129 10.38 2.13 6.91
C LYS A 129 10.16 2.24 5.40
N ARG A 130 10.29 1.12 4.68
CA ARG A 130 10.07 1.07 3.22
C ARG A 130 8.66 1.54 2.88
N ILE A 131 7.65 1.04 3.58
CA ILE A 131 6.25 1.42 3.32
C ILE A 131 6.03 2.90 3.62
N ARG A 132 6.48 3.41 4.78
CA ARG A 132 6.17 4.80 5.19
C ARG A 132 6.99 5.88 4.46
N LEU A 133 8.23 5.58 4.08
CA LEU A 133 9.19 6.60 3.63
C LEU A 133 9.62 6.42 2.18
N GLU A 134 9.54 5.21 1.64
CA GLU A 134 10.12 4.87 0.33
C GLU A 134 9.05 4.47 -0.69
N ASN A 135 7.83 4.14 -0.24
CA ASN A 135 6.70 3.92 -1.14
C ASN A 135 6.14 5.25 -1.65
N HIS A 136 5.95 5.34 -2.97
CA HIS A 136 5.52 6.55 -3.66
C HIS A 136 4.53 6.22 -4.79
N GLY A 137 3.65 5.27 -4.54
CA GLY A 137 2.73 4.80 -5.56
C GLY A 137 1.91 3.59 -5.17
N VAL A 138 1.02 3.24 -6.09
CA VAL A 138 0.17 2.06 -6.00
C VAL A 138 0.27 1.17 -7.23
N LYS A 139 1.34 1.32 -8.03
CA LYS A 139 1.55 0.48 -9.21
C LYS A 139 1.83 -0.96 -8.80
N GLU A 140 1.80 -1.88 -9.76
CA GLU A 140 2.07 -3.31 -9.51
C GLU A 140 3.33 -3.53 -8.67
N LYS A 141 4.46 -2.90 -9.01
CA LYS A 141 5.70 -2.96 -8.22
C LYS A 141 5.47 -2.59 -6.74
N ASN A 142 4.76 -1.49 -6.48
CA ASN A 142 4.46 -1.03 -5.13
C ASN A 142 3.59 -2.06 -4.38
N ILE A 143 2.59 -2.60 -5.06
CA ILE A 143 1.71 -3.64 -4.51
C ILE A 143 2.53 -4.88 -4.15
N MET A 144 3.43 -5.35 -5.02
CA MET A 144 4.29 -6.50 -4.73
C MET A 144 5.19 -6.25 -3.51
N GLU A 145 5.80 -5.07 -3.44
CA GLU A 145 6.67 -4.67 -2.32
C GLU A 145 5.91 -4.54 -0.98
N MET A 146 4.61 -4.21 -1.03
CA MET A 146 3.74 -4.13 0.14
C MET A 146 3.14 -5.48 0.56
N PHE A 147 2.65 -6.27 -0.39
CA PHE A 147 1.75 -7.40 -0.12
C PHE A 147 2.50 -8.71 0.07
N ILE A 148 3.53 -8.98 -0.73
CA ILE A 148 4.28 -10.23 -0.64
C ILE A 148 4.96 -10.38 0.74
N PRO A 149 5.62 -9.36 1.31
CA PRO A 149 6.30 -9.52 2.59
C PRO A 149 5.39 -9.83 3.77
N ILE A 150 4.09 -9.53 3.69
CA ILE A 150 3.12 -9.88 4.73
C ILE A 150 2.40 -11.20 4.47
N GLY A 151 2.76 -11.92 3.40
CA GLY A 151 2.15 -13.21 3.04
C GLY A 151 0.72 -13.09 2.51
N PHE A 152 0.42 -11.98 1.83
CA PHE A 152 -0.85 -11.78 1.16
C PHE A 152 -1.05 -12.75 0.00
N ASP A 153 -2.26 -13.31 -0.13
CA ASP A 153 -2.62 -14.15 -1.27
C ASP A 153 -2.74 -13.32 -2.55
N MET A 154 -1.68 -13.31 -3.35
CA MET A 154 -1.65 -12.60 -4.63
C MET A 154 -2.67 -13.12 -5.65
N GLY A 155 -3.27 -14.29 -5.43
CA GLY A 155 -4.42 -14.77 -6.20
C GLY A 155 -5.66 -13.88 -6.05
N LYS A 156 -5.71 -12.99 -5.05
CA LYS A 156 -6.76 -11.96 -4.90
C LYS A 156 -6.52 -10.73 -5.77
N CYS A 157 -5.32 -10.58 -6.33
CA CYS A 157 -4.94 -9.47 -7.20
C CYS A 157 -4.88 -9.98 -8.66
N ASP A 158 -6.03 -10.01 -9.34
CA ASP A 158 -6.05 -10.41 -10.74
C ASP A 158 -5.29 -9.42 -11.66
N ALA A 159 -4.98 -9.87 -12.88
CA ALA A 159 -4.23 -9.06 -13.84
C ALA A 159 -4.96 -7.75 -14.21
N ILE A 160 -6.30 -7.73 -14.16
CA ILE A 160 -7.10 -6.55 -14.48
C ILE A 160 -6.93 -5.50 -13.38
N PHE A 161 -7.00 -5.90 -12.11
CA PHE A 161 -6.75 -5.06 -10.96
C PHE A 161 -5.34 -4.47 -11.01
N LEU A 162 -4.31 -5.31 -11.18
CA LEU A 162 -2.91 -4.86 -11.22
C LEU A 162 -2.66 -3.87 -12.37
N GLN A 163 -3.20 -4.14 -13.56
CA GLN A 163 -3.12 -3.22 -14.69
C GLN A 163 -3.86 -1.90 -14.40
N THR A 164 -5.04 -1.96 -13.79
CA THR A 164 -5.82 -0.78 -13.42
C THR A 164 -5.07 0.10 -12.42
N MET A 165 -4.45 -0.51 -11.41
CA MET A 165 -3.65 0.18 -10.41
C MET A 165 -2.38 0.82 -11.01
N SER A 166 -1.71 0.12 -11.92
CA SER A 166 -0.56 0.66 -12.67
C SER A 166 -0.96 1.87 -13.52
N ASN A 167 -2.06 1.76 -14.27
CA ASN A 167 -2.60 2.88 -15.07
C ASN A 167 -2.99 4.07 -14.19
N PHE A 168 -3.58 3.80 -13.01
CA PHE A 168 -3.97 4.83 -12.05
C PHE A 168 -2.75 5.60 -11.51
N GLY A 169 -1.68 4.89 -11.15
CA GLY A 169 -0.42 5.48 -10.72
C GLY A 169 0.28 6.28 -11.84
N GLU A 170 0.27 5.78 -13.07
CA GLU A 170 0.79 6.49 -14.25
C GLU A 170 0.01 7.77 -14.54
N ALA A 171 -1.32 7.68 -14.48
CA ALA A 171 -2.22 8.80 -14.68
C ALA A 171 -1.95 9.92 -13.66
N ARG A 172 -1.67 9.59 -12.39
CA ARG A 172 -1.25 10.55 -11.36
C ARG A 172 0.13 11.15 -11.65
N GLY A 173 1.10 10.31 -12.03
CA GLY A 173 2.46 10.74 -12.37
C GLY A 173 2.49 11.73 -13.54
N ALA A 174 1.67 11.47 -14.57
CA ALA A 174 1.52 12.37 -15.71
C ALA A 174 1.09 13.77 -15.30
N VAL A 175 0.16 13.91 -14.34
CA VAL A 175 -0.28 15.22 -13.82
C VAL A 175 0.85 15.91 -13.05
N ALA A 176 1.55 15.19 -12.17
CA ALA A 176 2.61 15.77 -11.35
C ALA A 176 3.79 16.29 -12.21
N HIS A 177 4.19 15.55 -13.24
CA HIS A 177 5.37 15.87 -14.06
C HIS A 177 5.11 16.84 -15.21
N THR A 178 3.86 17.03 -15.67
CA THR A 178 3.54 17.96 -16.77
C THR A 178 3.26 19.39 -16.34
N SER A 179 3.26 19.67 -15.03
CA SER A 179 3.05 21.00 -14.43
C SER A 179 4.02 22.10 -14.89
N GLY A 180 5.12 21.76 -15.57
CA GLY A 180 6.22 22.68 -15.89
C GLY A 180 6.24 23.29 -17.30
N LYS A 181 5.58 22.70 -18.31
CA LYS A 181 5.72 23.18 -19.71
C LYS A 181 4.48 22.92 -20.56
N GLY A 182 3.59 23.90 -20.66
CA GLY A 182 2.85 24.30 -21.87
C GLY A 182 2.17 23.24 -22.75
N HIS A 183 1.95 22.01 -22.28
CA HIS A 183 1.26 20.99 -23.04
C HIS A 183 -0.21 21.03 -22.65
N VAL A 184 -1.04 21.20 -23.67
CA VAL A 184 -2.49 21.03 -23.65
C VAL A 184 -2.83 19.93 -22.64
N GLN A 185 -3.42 20.30 -21.49
CA GLN A 185 -4.01 19.33 -20.58
C GLN A 185 -4.97 18.52 -21.43
N LYS A 186 -4.60 17.27 -21.76
CA LYS A 186 -5.53 16.36 -22.42
C LYS A 186 -6.75 16.34 -21.52
N ALA A 187 -7.85 16.93 -21.98
CA ALA A 187 -9.01 17.18 -21.14
C ALA A 187 -9.41 15.85 -20.51
N VAL A 188 -9.33 15.77 -19.19
CA VAL A 188 -9.74 14.57 -18.45
C VAL A 188 -11.24 14.66 -18.23
N ASP A 189 -11.95 13.57 -18.52
CA ASP A 189 -13.37 13.51 -18.24
C ASP A 189 -13.58 13.20 -16.75
N PRO A 190 -14.22 14.11 -15.97
CA PRO A 190 -14.56 13.86 -14.57
C PRO A 190 -15.29 12.53 -14.31
N LYS A 191 -16.12 12.10 -15.27
CA LYS A 191 -16.88 10.85 -15.19
C LYS A 191 -15.96 9.65 -15.28
N ASP A 192 -14.99 9.68 -16.18
CA ASP A 192 -14.04 8.60 -16.37
C ASP A 192 -13.09 8.46 -15.17
N GLU A 193 -12.64 9.59 -14.61
CA GLU A 193 -11.86 9.60 -13.36
C GLU A 193 -12.63 8.92 -12.22
N TYR A 194 -13.89 9.31 -12.02
CA TYR A 194 -14.71 8.74 -10.96
C TYR A 194 -15.04 7.28 -11.20
N THR A 195 -15.34 6.90 -12.44
CA THR A 195 -15.66 5.51 -12.82
C THR A 195 -14.44 4.60 -12.61
N THR A 196 -13.25 5.07 -12.98
CA THR A 196 -12.00 4.33 -12.76
C THR A 196 -11.75 4.12 -11.27
N LEU A 197 -11.88 5.16 -10.46
CA LEU A 197 -11.72 5.04 -9.01
C LEU A 197 -12.76 4.12 -8.38
N GLN A 198 -14.02 4.16 -8.84
CA GLN A 198 -15.07 3.28 -8.31
C GLN A 198 -14.72 1.81 -8.56
N LYS A 199 -14.25 1.46 -9.77
CA LYS A 199 -13.79 0.10 -10.07
C LYS A 199 -12.65 -0.33 -9.15
N ILE A 200 -11.69 0.56 -8.88
CA ILE A 200 -10.60 0.29 -7.94
C ILE A 200 -11.14 0.03 -6.54
N VAL A 201 -12.01 0.91 -6.02
CA VAL A 201 -12.61 0.76 -4.68
C VAL A 201 -13.41 -0.54 -4.57
N ASP A 202 -14.15 -0.92 -5.61
CA ASP A 202 -14.91 -2.18 -5.64
C ASP A 202 -13.96 -3.40 -5.60
N SER A 203 -12.87 -3.39 -6.37
CA SER A 203 -11.84 -4.44 -6.31
C SER A 203 -11.13 -4.51 -4.95
N LEU A 204 -10.95 -3.37 -4.28
CA LEU A 204 -10.31 -3.29 -2.97
C LEU A 204 -11.13 -3.97 -1.85
N GLU A 205 -12.42 -4.22 -2.04
CA GLU A 205 -13.24 -4.93 -1.05
C GLU A 205 -12.75 -6.37 -0.82
N LEU A 206 -12.43 -7.09 -1.90
CA LEU A 206 -11.86 -8.45 -1.78
C LEU A 206 -10.48 -8.44 -1.13
N ILE A 207 -9.69 -7.40 -1.42
CA ILE A 207 -8.36 -7.20 -0.83
C ILE A 207 -8.47 -6.88 0.67
N ASP A 208 -9.45 -6.08 1.08
CA ASP A 208 -9.72 -5.76 2.47
C ASP A 208 -10.03 -7.02 3.31
N ILE A 209 -10.85 -7.92 2.75
CA ILE A 209 -11.19 -9.19 3.37
C ILE A 209 -9.94 -10.05 3.59
N GLU A 210 -9.01 -10.05 2.63
CA GLU A 210 -7.76 -10.79 2.76
C GLU A 210 -6.82 -10.17 3.81
N PHE A 211 -6.77 -8.84 3.92
CA PHE A 211 -6.08 -8.19 5.05
C PHE A 211 -6.68 -8.59 6.40
N ASP A 212 -8.01 -8.64 6.53
CA ASP A 212 -8.67 -9.08 7.75
C ASP A 212 -8.37 -10.56 8.08
N ARG A 213 -8.23 -11.42 7.07
CA ARG A 213 -7.79 -12.80 7.25
C ARG A 213 -6.39 -12.85 7.83
N LEU A 214 -5.45 -12.10 7.25
CA LEU A 214 -4.07 -12.02 7.75
C LEU A 214 -4.01 -11.46 9.17
N LEU A 215 -4.73 -10.37 9.47
CA LEU A 215 -4.79 -9.78 10.80
C LEU A 215 -5.24 -10.78 11.86
N LYS A 216 -6.26 -11.59 11.56
CA LYS A 216 -6.73 -12.64 12.47
C LYS A 216 -5.68 -13.74 12.62
N ALA A 217 -5.02 -14.14 11.54
CA ALA A 217 -3.98 -15.16 11.56
C ALA A 217 -2.68 -14.69 12.25
N SER A 218 -2.43 -13.38 12.32
CA SER A 218 -1.28 -12.80 13.03
C SER A 218 -1.48 -12.74 14.54
N LYS A 219 -2.73 -12.78 15.02
CA LYS A 219 -3.01 -12.76 16.45
C LYS A 219 -2.73 -14.14 17.04
N ALA A 220 -2.03 -14.15 18.16
CA ALA A 220 -1.86 -15.38 18.91
C ALA A 220 -3.22 -15.90 19.39
N PRO A 221 -3.44 -17.22 19.39
CA PRO A 221 -4.62 -17.80 20.02
C PRO A 221 -4.60 -17.49 21.52
N ASN A 222 -5.76 -17.11 22.05
CA ASN A 222 -5.98 -16.96 23.49
C ASN A 222 -5.94 -18.31 24.20
#